data_AF-A0A7Y5TVY8-F1
#
_entry.id   AF-A0A7Y5TVY8-F1
#
_cell.length_a   1.000
_cell.length_b   1.000
_cell.length_c   1.000
_cell.angle_alpha   90.00
_cell.angle_beta   90.00
_cell.angle_gamma   90.00
#
_symmetry.space_group_name_H-M   'P 1'
#
loop_
_entity.id
_entity.type
_entity.pdbx_description
1 polymer ?
#
loop_
_entity_poly.entity_id
_entity_poly.type
_entity_poly.pdbx_seq_one_letter_code
_entity_poly.pdbx_strand_id
1 'polypeptide(L)'
;MTRSSRRILVAAGLALAMTPARVPAQWGRSPLPRSRADVLLDAGLWPQAEEAYYAQSRLRPRAPAPRAALGRYLAMKGAVLPGTVLIEEALKFGLDSSVARALLAPWRSVTEWRTIATLKADSVVSVRPPRDSTALFRLPLPPRPVAAGDAPRTSYRDTVWADVVPRIIGSDSLYTRSPRVGIELIEALVPSLDTATMRLTLHADARSASRATGQRYPLLRDAKDVRVLMTAGRALSLAAALRELSPRWWQLDLVHGVLVVR
;
A
#
# COMPACT_ATOMS: atom_id res chain seq x y z
N MET A 1 64.74 43.26 -17.38
CA MET A 1 64.69 42.37 -16.20
C MET A 1 63.26 42.39 -15.67
N THR A 2 62.42 41.49 -16.17
CA THR A 2 61.85 40.34 -15.41
C THR A 2 60.91 40.71 -14.27
N ARG A 3 59.60 40.64 -14.49
CA ARG A 3 58.75 39.52 -14.00
C ARG A 3 57.27 39.73 -14.35
N SER A 4 56.79 38.80 -15.17
CA SER A 4 55.39 38.49 -15.41
C SER A 4 54.74 37.99 -14.12
N SER A 5 53.58 38.53 -13.75
CA SER A 5 52.74 37.99 -12.67
C SER A 5 51.37 37.64 -13.24
N ARG A 6 51.27 36.39 -13.71
CA ARG A 6 50.00 35.70 -13.98
C ARG A 6 49.24 35.56 -12.67
N ARG A 7 48.09 36.23 -12.54
CA ARG A 7 47.11 35.95 -11.49
C ARG A 7 46.25 34.77 -11.94
N ILE A 8 46.45 33.63 -11.31
CA ILE A 8 45.65 32.41 -11.48
C ILE A 8 44.34 32.63 -10.71
N LEU A 9 43.23 32.67 -11.43
CA LEU A 9 41.88 32.58 -10.86
C LEU A 9 41.61 31.12 -10.51
N VAL A 10 41.59 30.80 -9.21
CA VAL A 10 41.11 29.51 -8.71
C VAL A 10 39.59 29.62 -8.53
N ALA A 11 38.82 29.05 -9.46
CA ALA A 11 37.39 28.87 -9.32
C ALA A 11 37.13 27.64 -8.43
N ALA A 12 36.69 27.86 -7.20
CA ALA A 12 36.24 26.80 -6.31
C ALA A 12 34.83 26.35 -6.74
N GLY A 13 34.76 25.23 -7.46
CA GLY A 13 33.51 24.56 -7.79
C GLY A 13 32.92 23.89 -6.56
N LEU A 14 31.81 24.44 -6.05
CA LEU A 14 31.02 23.84 -4.99
C LEU A 14 30.22 22.65 -5.59
N ALA A 15 30.76 21.44 -5.48
CA ALA A 15 30.01 20.22 -5.83
C ALA A 15 28.95 19.97 -4.75
N LEU A 16 27.71 20.38 -5.05
CA LEU A 16 26.54 20.02 -4.25
C LEU A 16 26.32 18.50 -4.39
N ALA A 17 26.82 17.73 -3.44
CA ALA A 17 26.51 16.31 -3.33
C ALA A 17 25.01 16.18 -3.05
N MET A 18 24.23 15.82 -4.07
CA MET A 18 22.84 15.40 -3.91
C MET A 18 22.83 14.05 -3.18
N THR A 19 22.88 14.09 -1.85
CA THR A 19 22.57 12.92 -1.04
C THR A 19 21.11 12.54 -1.30
N PRO A 20 20.80 11.35 -1.84
CA PRO A 20 19.42 10.92 -1.93
C PRO A 20 18.87 10.87 -0.52
N ALA A 21 17.83 11.68 -0.26
CA ALA A 21 17.10 11.64 0.99
C ALA A 21 16.58 10.21 1.19
N ARG A 22 17.28 9.45 2.04
CA ARG A 22 16.75 8.22 2.62
C ARG A 22 15.61 8.68 3.52
N VAL A 23 14.40 8.76 2.98
CA VAL A 23 13.20 8.91 3.81
C VAL A 23 13.13 7.62 4.64
N PRO A 24 13.35 7.64 5.97
CA PRO A 24 12.95 6.50 6.76
C PRO A 24 11.43 6.54 6.75
N ALA A 25 10.81 5.82 5.82
CA ALA A 25 9.41 5.48 5.92
C ALA A 25 9.27 4.83 7.30
N GLN A 26 8.63 5.51 8.25
CA GLN A 26 8.33 4.91 9.55
C GLN A 26 7.27 3.83 9.28
N TRP A 27 7.73 2.61 8.99
CA TRP A 27 6.93 1.39 9.11
C TRP A 27 6.21 1.52 10.45
N GLY A 28 4.88 1.45 10.44
CA GLY A 28 4.10 1.55 11.68
C GLY A 28 4.73 0.62 12.70
N ARG A 29 5.27 1.19 13.80
CA ARG A 29 6.06 0.42 14.77
C ARG A 29 5.25 -0.80 15.19
N SER A 30 5.76 -1.98 14.88
CA SER A 30 5.14 -3.23 15.27
C SER A 30 5.01 -3.23 16.80
N PRO A 31 3.87 -3.65 17.37
CA PRO A 31 3.74 -3.84 18.81
C PRO A 31 4.58 -5.04 19.31
N LEU A 32 5.19 -5.80 18.41
CA LEU A 32 6.10 -6.92 18.72
C LEU A 32 7.53 -6.42 18.94
N PRO A 33 8.34 -7.15 19.73
CA PRO A 33 9.78 -6.90 19.82
C PRO A 33 10.44 -6.91 18.45
N ARG A 34 11.32 -5.94 18.20
CA ARG A 34 12.01 -5.79 16.92
C ARG A 34 12.98 -6.93 16.69
N SER A 35 12.92 -7.55 15.51
CA SER A 35 13.75 -8.69 15.11
C SER A 35 14.73 -8.33 13.98
N ARG A 36 15.69 -9.22 13.70
CA ARG A 36 16.54 -9.10 12.50
C ARG A 36 15.72 -9.09 11.20
N ALA A 37 14.60 -9.82 11.17
CA ALA A 37 13.71 -9.84 10.02
C ALA A 37 13.11 -8.45 9.76
N ASP A 38 12.71 -7.72 10.81
CA ASP A 38 12.24 -6.34 10.70
C ASP A 38 13.32 -5.40 10.13
N VAL A 39 14.58 -5.57 10.55
CA VAL A 39 15.68 -4.73 10.04
C VAL A 39 15.91 -4.96 8.55
N LEU A 40 15.91 -6.22 8.09
CA LEU A 40 16.02 -6.56 6.66
C LEU A 40 14.84 -6.01 5.87
N LEU A 41 13.66 -6.13 6.46
CA LEU A 41 12.42 -5.68 5.88
C LEU A 41 12.42 -4.15 5.69
N ASP A 42 12.81 -3.40 6.72
CA ASP A 42 12.98 -1.94 6.70
C ASP A 42 14.02 -1.50 5.67
N ALA A 43 15.08 -2.29 5.51
CA ALA A 43 16.12 -2.06 4.53
C ALA A 43 15.71 -2.41 3.09
N GLY A 44 14.47 -2.85 2.82
CA GLY A 44 14.04 -3.23 1.47
C GLY A 44 14.65 -4.55 0.97
N LEU A 45 15.17 -5.38 1.88
CA LEU A 45 15.72 -6.71 1.62
C LEU A 45 14.64 -7.77 1.87
N TRP A 46 13.52 -7.68 1.12
CA TRP A 46 12.31 -8.45 1.39
C TRP A 46 12.49 -9.97 1.30
N PRO A 47 13.21 -10.52 0.29
CA PRO A 47 13.46 -11.97 0.26
C PRO A 47 14.22 -12.46 1.50
N GLN A 48 15.23 -11.71 1.95
CA GLN A 48 16.00 -12.06 3.15
C GLN A 48 15.16 -11.90 4.43
N ALA A 49 14.28 -10.89 4.48
CA ALA A 49 13.36 -10.72 5.59
C ALA A 49 12.37 -11.89 5.70
N GLU A 50 11.81 -12.35 4.58
CA GLU A 50 10.91 -13.50 4.52
C GLU A 50 11.57 -14.75 5.07
N GLU A 51 12.76 -15.08 4.57
CA GLU A 51 13.54 -16.22 5.03
C GLU A 51 13.80 -16.13 6.55
N ALA A 52 14.14 -14.94 7.04
CA ALA A 52 14.36 -14.71 8.46
C ALA A 52 13.08 -14.91 9.31
N TYR A 53 11.90 -14.48 8.85
CA TYR A 53 10.64 -14.74 9.55
C TYR A 53 10.32 -16.24 9.61
N TYR A 54 10.46 -16.95 8.49
CA TYR A 54 10.25 -18.39 8.44
C TYR A 54 11.23 -19.14 9.34
N ALA A 55 12.53 -18.78 9.30
CA ALA A 55 13.55 -19.40 10.13
C ALA A 55 13.26 -19.21 11.63
N GLN A 56 12.89 -18.00 12.06
CA GLN A 56 12.56 -17.72 13.46
C GLN A 56 11.34 -18.51 13.95
N SER A 57 10.27 -18.57 13.14
CA SER A 57 9.07 -19.33 13.46
C SER A 57 9.35 -20.84 13.49
N ARG A 58 10.20 -21.35 12.60
CA ARG A 58 10.60 -22.77 12.57
C ARG A 58 11.45 -23.18 13.78
N LEU A 59 12.39 -22.33 14.20
CA LEU A 59 13.25 -22.60 15.36
C LEU A 59 12.46 -22.68 16.67
N ARG A 60 11.36 -21.92 16.78
CA ARG A 60 10.53 -21.88 17.99
C ARG A 60 9.04 -21.89 17.61
N PRO A 61 8.48 -23.05 17.20
CA PRO A 61 7.14 -23.13 16.62
C PRO A 61 5.99 -22.62 17.52
N ARG A 62 6.19 -22.71 18.85
CA ARG A 62 5.22 -22.24 19.86
C ARG A 62 5.62 -20.93 20.54
N ALA A 63 6.65 -20.23 20.05
CA ALA A 63 6.96 -18.92 20.58
C ALA A 63 5.98 -17.88 20.02
N PRO A 64 5.24 -17.13 20.87
CA PRO A 64 4.17 -16.26 20.41
C PRO A 64 4.67 -15.13 19.50
N ALA A 65 5.75 -14.44 19.87
CA ALA A 65 6.23 -13.29 19.12
C ALA A 65 6.72 -13.63 17.70
N PRO A 66 7.59 -14.64 17.47
CA PRO A 66 7.97 -15.06 16.11
C PRO A 66 6.78 -15.53 15.26
N ARG A 67 5.81 -16.22 15.85
CA ARG A 67 4.60 -16.69 15.16
C ARG A 67 3.75 -15.51 14.68
N ALA A 68 3.51 -14.55 15.56
CA ALA A 68 2.78 -13.31 15.24
C ALA A 68 3.52 -12.44 14.22
N ALA A 69 4.86 -12.39 14.30
CA ALA A 69 5.69 -11.62 13.37
C ALA A 69 5.61 -12.17 11.95
N LEU A 70 5.72 -13.50 11.79
CA LEU A 70 5.48 -14.16 10.51
C LEU A 70 4.04 -13.94 10.03
N GLY A 71 3.05 -14.06 10.93
CA GLY A 71 1.65 -13.79 10.60
C GLY A 71 1.41 -12.39 10.04
N ARG A 72 1.96 -11.37 10.71
CA ARG A 72 1.93 -9.99 10.22
C ARG A 72 2.59 -9.88 8.84
N TYR A 73 3.79 -10.41 8.66
CA TYR A 73 4.49 -10.36 7.38
C TYR A 73 3.67 -11.00 6.24
N LEU A 74 3.06 -12.16 6.47
CA LEU A 74 2.21 -12.82 5.47
C LEU A 74 0.98 -11.99 5.12
N ALA A 75 0.32 -11.38 6.10
CA ALA A 75 -0.81 -10.48 5.85
C ALA A 75 -0.40 -9.23 5.05
N MET A 76 0.79 -8.70 5.31
CA MET A 76 1.37 -7.60 4.54
C MET A 76 1.69 -8.00 3.09
N LYS A 77 2.02 -9.26 2.83
CA LYS A 77 2.27 -9.81 1.49
C LYS A 77 0.99 -10.17 0.72
N GLY A 78 -0.18 -10.04 1.34
CA GLY A 78 -1.48 -10.38 0.74
C GLY A 78 -2.04 -11.75 1.16
N ALA A 79 -1.25 -12.58 1.85
CA ALA A 79 -1.71 -13.82 2.47
C ALA A 79 -2.43 -13.54 3.80
N VAL A 80 -3.53 -12.77 3.72
CA VAL A 80 -4.28 -12.26 4.89
C VAL A 80 -4.75 -13.40 5.78
N LEU A 81 -5.46 -14.39 5.21
CA LEU A 81 -6.05 -15.48 5.98
C LEU A 81 -4.97 -16.32 6.70
N PRO A 82 -3.92 -16.83 6.03
CA PRO A 82 -2.82 -17.47 6.74
C PRO A 82 -2.17 -16.55 7.79
N GLY A 83 -2.00 -15.27 7.47
CA GLY A 83 -1.40 -14.29 8.37
C GLY A 83 -2.20 -14.07 9.66
N THR A 84 -3.52 -13.91 9.55
CA THR A 84 -4.41 -13.74 10.71
C THR A 84 -4.47 -15.00 11.56
N VAL A 85 -4.50 -16.19 10.94
CA VAL A 85 -4.45 -17.46 11.67
C VAL A 85 -3.16 -17.58 12.50
N LEU A 86 -2.00 -17.22 11.95
CA LEU A 86 -0.75 -17.24 12.70
C LEU A 86 -0.73 -16.27 13.90
N ILE A 87 -1.42 -15.13 13.78
CA ILE A 87 -1.58 -14.17 14.90
C ILE A 87 -2.53 -14.74 15.97
N GLU A 88 -3.62 -15.41 15.57
CA GLU A 88 -4.54 -16.09 16.48
C GLU A 88 -3.89 -17.28 17.19
N GLU A 89 -3.04 -18.03 16.49
CA GLU A 89 -2.23 -19.08 17.11
C GLU A 89 -1.22 -18.50 18.12
N ALA A 90 -0.59 -17.38 17.80
CA ALA A 90 0.28 -16.70 18.73
C ALA A 90 -0.45 -16.30 20.03
N LEU A 91 -1.72 -15.89 19.94
CA LEU A 91 -2.57 -15.65 21.10
C LEU A 91 -2.74 -16.93 21.96
N LYS A 92 -2.99 -18.08 21.33
CA LYS A 92 -3.05 -19.38 22.02
C LYS A 92 -1.70 -19.77 22.67
N PHE A 93 -0.59 -19.27 22.14
CA PHE A 93 0.76 -19.48 22.67
C PHE A 93 1.19 -18.41 23.69
N GLY A 94 0.28 -17.57 24.16
CA GLY A 94 0.55 -16.59 25.21
C GLY A 94 0.97 -15.20 24.72
N LEU A 95 0.69 -14.84 23.46
CA LEU A 95 0.78 -13.45 23.03
C LEU A 95 -0.24 -12.62 23.80
N ASP A 96 0.15 -11.41 24.22
CA ASP A 96 -0.76 -10.47 24.84
C ASP A 96 -1.97 -10.16 23.93
N SER A 97 -3.17 -10.15 24.51
CA SER A 97 -4.43 -9.96 23.77
C SER A 97 -4.55 -8.58 23.15
N SER A 98 -3.99 -7.54 23.78
CA SER A 98 -4.00 -6.18 23.24
C SER A 98 -3.05 -6.07 22.03
N VAL A 99 -1.90 -6.76 22.08
CA VAL A 99 -0.97 -6.86 20.95
C VAL A 99 -1.61 -7.61 19.79
N ALA A 100 -2.23 -8.77 20.04
CA ALA A 100 -2.94 -9.52 19.01
C ALA A 100 -4.04 -8.67 18.35
N ARG A 101 -4.83 -7.95 19.16
CA ARG A 101 -5.88 -7.05 18.66
C ARG A 101 -5.31 -5.93 17.78
N ALA A 102 -4.21 -5.31 18.20
CA ALA A 102 -3.53 -4.27 17.42
C ALA A 102 -3.00 -4.80 16.08
N LEU A 103 -2.49 -6.04 16.04
CA LEU A 103 -2.01 -6.68 14.82
C LEU A 103 -3.15 -7.08 13.87
N LEU A 104 -4.31 -7.47 14.40
CA LEU A 104 -5.47 -7.88 13.61
C LEU A 104 -6.34 -6.70 13.14
N ALA A 105 -6.34 -5.58 13.86
CA ALA A 105 -7.21 -4.44 13.60
C ALA A 105 -7.18 -3.94 12.14
N PRO A 106 -6.00 -3.75 11.49
CA PRO A 106 -5.96 -3.28 10.10
C PRO A 106 -6.66 -4.24 9.13
N TRP A 107 -6.63 -5.54 9.40
CA TRP A 107 -7.15 -6.55 8.48
C TRP A 107 -8.66 -6.80 8.64
N ARG A 108 -9.28 -6.28 9.71
CA ARG A 108 -10.74 -6.32 9.89
C ARG A 108 -11.45 -5.41 8.90
N SER A 109 -10.95 -4.18 8.71
CA SER A 109 -11.54 -3.22 7.78
C SER A 109 -11.52 -3.73 6.33
N VAL A 110 -10.45 -4.41 5.92
CA VAL A 110 -10.38 -5.13 4.64
C VAL A 110 -11.54 -6.12 4.46
N THR A 111 -11.93 -6.80 5.54
CA THR A 111 -13.01 -7.78 5.53
C THR A 111 -14.38 -7.08 5.53
N GLU A 112 -14.54 -5.97 6.25
CA GLU A 112 -15.78 -5.18 6.33
C GLU A 112 -16.11 -4.44 5.02
N TRP A 113 -15.12 -3.84 4.36
CA TRP A 113 -15.32 -3.12 3.11
C TRP A 113 -15.80 -4.02 1.96
N ARG A 114 -15.41 -5.30 1.97
CA ARG A 114 -15.95 -6.31 1.02
C ARG A 114 -17.48 -6.46 1.14
N THR A 115 -18.05 -6.18 2.30
CA THR A 115 -19.49 -6.25 2.55
C THR A 115 -20.22 -4.98 2.10
N ILE A 116 -19.52 -3.85 1.97
CA ILE A 116 -20.10 -2.52 1.68
C ILE A 116 -19.90 -2.10 0.23
N ALA A 117 -18.86 -2.61 -0.44
CA ALA A 117 -18.52 -2.19 -1.80
C ALA A 117 -19.64 -2.51 -2.81
N THR A 118 -20.30 -1.46 -3.32
CA THR A 118 -21.30 -1.55 -4.41
C THR A 118 -20.66 -1.67 -5.79
N LEU A 119 -19.35 -1.94 -5.86
CA LEU A 119 -18.62 -2.04 -7.11
C LEU A 119 -18.86 -3.40 -7.73
N LYS A 120 -19.35 -3.39 -8.97
CA LYS A 120 -19.64 -4.62 -9.70
C LYS A 120 -18.34 -5.24 -10.21
N ALA A 121 -18.15 -6.52 -9.94
CA ALA A 121 -17.05 -7.27 -10.52
C ALA A 121 -17.18 -7.30 -12.06
N ASP A 122 -16.05 -7.34 -12.76
CA ASP A 122 -15.92 -7.26 -14.22
C ASP A 122 -16.55 -5.99 -14.84
N SER A 123 -16.56 -4.89 -14.08
CA SER A 123 -17.03 -3.59 -14.55
C SER A 123 -15.88 -2.68 -14.98
N VAL A 124 -16.21 -1.75 -15.88
CA VAL A 124 -15.33 -0.66 -16.30
C VAL A 124 -15.90 0.66 -15.79
N VAL A 125 -15.09 1.41 -15.06
CA VAL A 125 -15.46 2.67 -14.42
C VAL A 125 -14.55 3.78 -14.95
N SER A 126 -15.13 4.90 -15.39
CA SER A 126 -14.37 6.10 -15.73
C SER A 126 -13.88 6.78 -14.45
N VAL A 127 -12.57 6.95 -14.31
CA VAL A 127 -11.93 7.60 -13.16
C VAL A 127 -11.35 8.96 -13.56
N ARG A 128 -10.90 9.75 -12.57
CA ARG A 128 -10.20 11.03 -12.82
C ARG A 128 -8.79 11.02 -12.21
N PRO A 129 -7.89 11.91 -12.68
CA PRO A 129 -6.60 12.09 -12.04
C PRO A 129 -6.74 12.43 -10.55
N PRO A 130 -5.79 11.99 -9.71
CA PRO A 130 -5.79 12.28 -8.28
C PRO A 130 -5.66 13.79 -8.02
N ARG A 131 -6.21 14.29 -6.91
CA ARG A 131 -6.03 15.70 -6.52
C ARG A 131 -4.63 16.02 -5.98
N ASP A 132 -3.97 15.03 -5.40
CA ASP A 132 -2.66 15.17 -4.78
C ASP A 132 -1.76 13.96 -5.02
N SER A 133 -0.49 14.11 -4.67
CA SER A 133 0.55 13.11 -4.86
C SER A 133 0.47 11.90 -3.92
N THR A 134 -0.55 11.81 -3.08
CA THR A 134 -0.76 10.66 -2.16
C THR A 134 -1.88 9.75 -2.63
N ALA A 135 -2.72 10.22 -3.55
CA ALA A 135 -3.80 9.43 -4.14
C ALA A 135 -3.38 8.80 -5.48
N LEU A 136 -4.08 7.72 -5.86
CA LEU A 136 -3.85 6.99 -7.11
C LEU A 136 -4.67 7.57 -8.26
N PHE A 137 -5.96 7.79 -8.00
CA PHE A 137 -6.95 8.34 -8.92
C PHE A 137 -8.22 8.69 -8.12
N ARG A 138 -9.24 9.23 -8.79
CA ARG A 138 -10.54 9.52 -8.19
C ARG A 138 -11.62 8.63 -8.74
N LEU A 139 -12.36 8.00 -7.85
CA LEU A 139 -13.47 7.10 -8.16
C LEU A 139 -14.81 7.82 -8.00
N PRO A 140 -15.76 7.65 -8.93
CA PRO A 140 -17.13 8.09 -8.73
C PRO A 140 -17.84 7.17 -7.74
N LEU A 141 -18.44 7.74 -6.70
CA LEU A 141 -19.25 7.03 -5.72
C LEU A 141 -20.71 7.51 -5.82
N PRO A 142 -21.69 6.60 -5.67
CA PRO A 142 -23.08 6.99 -5.62
C PRO A 142 -23.34 7.87 -4.38
N PRO A 143 -24.26 8.85 -4.47
CA PRO A 143 -24.69 9.59 -3.30
C PRO A 143 -25.37 8.65 -2.30
N ARG A 144 -25.16 8.89 -1.00
CA ARG A 144 -25.78 8.10 0.07
C ARG A 144 -27.31 8.23 -0.01
N PRO A 145 -28.09 7.14 0.14
CA PRO A 145 -29.52 7.24 0.39
C PRO A 145 -29.75 8.01 1.70
N VAL A 146 -30.47 9.13 1.64
CA VAL A 146 -30.86 9.90 2.82
C VAL A 146 -31.76 9.00 3.69
N ALA A 147 -31.48 8.89 4.98
CA ALA A 147 -32.34 8.16 5.90
C ALA A 147 -33.74 8.82 5.90
N ALA A 148 -34.79 8.01 5.90
CA ALA A 148 -36.16 8.52 5.92
C ALA A 148 -36.38 9.38 7.18
N GLY A 149 -36.38 10.70 7.04
CA GLY A 149 -36.54 11.65 8.14
C GLY A 149 -35.68 12.91 8.04
N ASP A 150 -34.55 12.85 7.33
CA ASP A 150 -33.75 14.05 7.06
C ASP A 150 -34.37 14.82 5.88
N ALA A 151 -34.82 16.05 6.15
CA ALA A 151 -35.34 16.94 5.12
C ALA A 151 -34.29 17.09 4.01
N PRO A 152 -34.66 16.97 2.72
CA PRO A 152 -33.73 17.07 1.62
C PRO A 152 -33.16 18.48 1.58
N ARG A 153 -31.96 18.67 2.16
CA ARG A 153 -31.15 19.85 1.85
C ARG A 153 -30.81 19.73 0.38
N THR A 154 -31.32 20.68 -0.38
CA THR A 154 -31.27 20.81 -1.83
C THR A 154 -29.97 20.30 -2.46
N SER A 155 -30.12 19.47 -3.51
CA SER A 155 -29.13 19.05 -4.53
C SER A 155 -28.10 17.94 -4.24
N TYR A 156 -28.44 16.85 -3.55
CA TYR A 156 -27.59 15.63 -3.49
C TYR A 156 -27.76 14.69 -4.71
N ARG A 157 -27.83 15.23 -5.93
CA ARG A 157 -27.85 14.45 -7.19
C ARG A 157 -26.47 14.25 -7.81
N ASP A 158 -25.43 14.89 -7.28
CA ASP A 158 -24.12 14.88 -7.90
C ASP A 158 -23.27 13.71 -7.42
N THR A 159 -22.64 13.02 -8.38
CA THR A 159 -21.62 12.01 -8.13
C THR A 159 -20.53 12.55 -7.22
N VAL A 160 -20.30 11.87 -6.08
CA VAL A 160 -19.19 12.21 -5.19
C VAL A 160 -17.92 11.60 -5.75
N TRP A 161 -16.92 12.43 -6.00
CA TRP A 161 -15.62 11.99 -6.52
C TRP A 161 -14.60 11.92 -5.39
N ALA A 162 -14.29 10.71 -4.94
CA ALA A 162 -13.36 10.46 -3.84
C ALA A 162 -11.96 10.06 -4.33
N ASP A 163 -10.92 10.60 -3.71
CA ASP A 163 -9.54 10.18 -3.95
C ASP A 163 -9.30 8.78 -3.36
N VAL A 164 -8.80 7.86 -4.19
CA VAL A 164 -8.38 6.52 -3.75
C VAL A 164 -6.95 6.61 -3.23
N VAL A 165 -6.74 6.30 -1.95
CA VAL A 165 -5.40 6.31 -1.33
C VAL A 165 -4.88 4.88 -1.12
N PRO A 166 -3.56 4.64 -1.24
CA PRO A 166 -2.95 3.32 -1.10
C PRO A 166 -2.82 2.88 0.37
N ARG A 167 -3.85 3.09 1.19
CA ARG A 167 -3.83 2.76 2.61
C ARG A 167 -5.24 2.52 3.13
N ILE A 168 -5.33 1.89 4.30
CA ILE A 168 -6.60 1.60 4.96
C ILE A 168 -7.11 2.86 5.64
N ILE A 169 -8.37 3.24 5.35
CA ILE A 169 -9.05 4.33 6.04
C ILE A 169 -10.49 3.95 6.40
N GLY A 170 -11.00 4.54 7.47
CA GLY A 170 -12.39 4.35 7.85
C GLY A 170 -13.36 4.95 6.82
N SER A 171 -14.57 4.39 6.77
CA SER A 171 -15.66 4.87 5.90
C SER A 171 -16.15 6.26 6.24
N ASP A 172 -15.87 6.74 7.46
CA ASP A 172 -16.07 8.11 7.92
C ASP A 172 -15.32 9.15 7.07
N SER A 173 -14.22 8.76 6.42
CA SER A 173 -13.42 9.64 5.54
C SER A 173 -14.20 10.17 4.32
N LEU A 174 -15.30 9.52 3.95
CA LEU A 174 -16.19 9.95 2.86
C LEU A 174 -16.94 11.25 3.15
N TYR A 175 -17.14 11.57 4.43
CA TYR A 175 -17.97 12.71 4.86
C TYR A 175 -17.15 13.98 5.13
N THR A 176 -15.88 13.97 4.74
CA THR A 176 -15.00 15.12 4.87
C THR A 176 -15.12 16.06 3.65
N ARG A 177 -14.59 17.28 3.76
CA ARG A 177 -14.53 18.24 2.63
C ARG A 177 -13.67 17.74 1.45
N SER A 178 -12.83 16.73 1.66
CA SER A 178 -12.01 16.08 0.64
C SER A 178 -12.23 14.58 0.73
N PRO A 179 -13.31 14.06 0.12
CA PRO A 179 -13.67 12.65 0.23
C PRO A 179 -12.51 11.75 -0.19
N ARG A 180 -12.17 10.79 0.66
CA ARG A 180 -11.16 9.76 0.39
C ARG A 180 -11.76 8.39 0.64
N VAL A 181 -11.29 7.43 -0.15
CA VAL A 181 -11.51 6.00 0.10
C VAL A 181 -10.17 5.28 0.12
N GLY A 182 -10.07 4.26 0.96
CA GLY A 182 -8.89 3.42 1.01
C GLY A 182 -8.89 2.40 -0.11
N ILE A 183 -7.71 1.82 -0.36
CA ILE A 183 -7.50 0.83 -1.42
C ILE A 183 -8.32 -0.44 -1.19
N GLU A 184 -8.69 -0.71 0.05
CA GLU A 184 -9.51 -1.83 0.49
C GLU A 184 -10.92 -1.86 -0.14
N LEU A 185 -11.40 -0.72 -0.66
CA LEU A 185 -12.64 -0.66 -1.42
C LEU A 185 -12.57 -1.47 -2.73
N ILE A 186 -11.38 -1.53 -3.35
CA ILE A 186 -11.19 -2.09 -4.69
C ILE A 186 -10.23 -3.27 -4.71
N GLU A 187 -9.48 -3.52 -3.64
CA GLU A 187 -8.40 -4.50 -3.64
C GLU A 187 -8.84 -5.94 -3.93
N ALA A 188 -10.11 -6.28 -3.63
CA ALA A 188 -10.67 -7.60 -3.90
C ALA A 188 -10.93 -7.84 -5.40
N LEU A 189 -10.93 -6.78 -6.21
CA LEU A 189 -11.28 -6.81 -7.64
C LEU A 189 -10.06 -6.56 -8.54
N VAL A 190 -8.84 -6.84 -8.05
CA VAL A 190 -7.56 -6.80 -8.79
C VAL A 190 -7.49 -5.66 -9.82
N PRO A 191 -7.64 -4.39 -9.41
CA PRO A 191 -7.95 -3.29 -10.31
C PRO A 191 -6.85 -3.05 -11.34
N SER A 192 -7.24 -2.80 -12.60
CA SER A 192 -6.32 -2.33 -13.64
C SER A 192 -6.74 -0.97 -14.17
N LEU A 193 -5.79 -0.04 -14.33
CA LEU A 193 -6.04 1.30 -14.85
C LEU A 193 -5.25 1.52 -16.14
N ASP A 194 -5.96 1.91 -17.19
CA ASP A 194 -5.37 2.55 -18.36
C ASP A 194 -5.25 4.05 -18.09
N THR A 195 -4.03 4.58 -18.03
CA THR A 195 -3.76 5.96 -17.61
C THR A 195 -4.01 6.98 -18.73
N ALA A 196 -4.05 6.53 -19.99
CA ALA A 196 -4.34 7.38 -21.13
C ALA A 196 -5.85 7.65 -21.25
N THR A 197 -6.67 6.63 -21.03
CA THR A 197 -8.14 6.72 -21.15
C THR A 197 -8.83 6.93 -19.81
N MET A 198 -8.10 6.84 -18.70
CA MET A 198 -8.62 6.89 -17.33
C MET A 198 -9.77 5.91 -17.11
N ARG A 199 -9.61 4.69 -17.63
CA ARG A 199 -10.55 3.58 -17.46
C ARG A 199 -10.02 2.58 -16.45
N LEU A 200 -10.74 2.43 -15.35
CA LEU A 200 -10.50 1.43 -14.33
C LEU A 200 -11.34 0.19 -14.64
N THR A 201 -10.68 -0.95 -14.83
CA THR A 201 -11.35 -2.26 -14.92
C THR A 201 -11.20 -2.97 -13.59
N LEU A 202 -12.31 -3.47 -13.06
CA LEU A 202 -12.39 -4.24 -11.82
C LEU A 202 -12.58 -5.71 -12.19
N HIS A 203 -11.59 -6.55 -11.94
CA HIS A 203 -11.58 -7.96 -12.34
C HIS A 203 -12.10 -8.85 -11.21
N ALA A 204 -13.09 -9.70 -11.48
CA ALA A 204 -13.56 -10.70 -10.51
C ALA A 204 -12.50 -11.80 -10.25
N ASP A 205 -11.75 -12.16 -11.29
CA ASP A 205 -10.72 -13.19 -11.22
C ASP A 205 -9.50 -12.68 -10.43
N ALA A 206 -9.33 -13.23 -9.22
CA ALA A 206 -8.18 -12.97 -8.36
C ALA A 206 -6.84 -13.29 -9.05
N ARG A 207 -6.82 -14.11 -10.10
CA ARG A 207 -5.62 -14.47 -10.88
C ARG A 207 -5.47 -13.64 -12.15
N SER A 208 -6.32 -12.65 -12.41
CA SER A 208 -6.24 -11.82 -13.63
C SER A 208 -4.84 -11.22 -13.84
N ALA A 209 -4.19 -10.72 -12.78
CA ALA A 209 -2.83 -10.18 -12.85
C ALA A 209 -1.76 -11.22 -13.23
N SER A 210 -1.96 -12.51 -12.92
CA SER A 210 -1.02 -13.57 -13.31
C SER A 210 -0.93 -13.72 -14.83
N ARG A 211 -2.03 -13.46 -15.55
CA ARG A 211 -2.12 -13.51 -17.01
C ARG A 211 -1.73 -12.20 -17.69
N ALA A 212 -1.64 -11.10 -16.94
CA ALA A 212 -1.24 -9.82 -17.49
C ALA A 212 0.23 -9.87 -17.97
N THR A 213 0.49 -9.32 -19.15
CA THR A 213 1.85 -9.04 -19.61
C THR A 213 2.39 -7.77 -18.93
N GLY A 214 3.70 -7.58 -18.93
CA GLY A 214 4.34 -6.39 -18.34
C GLY A 214 5.36 -6.70 -17.25
N GLN A 215 6.03 -5.64 -16.79
CA GLN A 215 7.01 -5.75 -15.71
C GLN A 215 6.29 -5.91 -14.37
N ARG A 216 6.82 -6.78 -13.51
CA ARG A 216 6.23 -7.13 -12.21
C ARG A 216 7.08 -6.57 -11.08
N TYR A 217 6.42 -5.92 -10.13
CA TYR A 217 7.04 -5.37 -8.94
C TYR A 217 6.40 -6.00 -7.69
N PRO A 218 7.19 -6.56 -6.77
CA PRO A 218 6.66 -7.03 -5.50
C PRO A 218 6.06 -5.90 -4.68
N LEU A 219 5.00 -6.21 -3.94
CA LEU A 219 4.30 -5.30 -3.04
C LEU A 219 4.32 -5.79 -1.60
N LEU A 220 4.35 -4.84 -0.67
CA LEU A 220 4.00 -5.05 0.73
C LEU A 220 3.06 -3.96 1.18
N ARG A 221 1.95 -4.34 1.79
CA ARG A 221 0.97 -3.41 2.37
C ARG A 221 1.06 -3.42 3.88
N ASP A 222 0.83 -2.28 4.51
CA ASP A 222 0.52 -2.17 5.92
C ASP A 222 -0.68 -1.25 6.12
N ALA A 223 -1.04 -0.96 7.38
CA ALA A 223 -2.19 -0.10 7.67
C ALA A 223 -2.05 1.33 7.10
N LYS A 224 -0.83 1.79 6.87
CA LYS A 224 -0.53 3.18 6.51
C LYS A 224 -0.22 3.37 5.02
N ASP A 225 0.25 2.33 4.34
CA ASP A 225 0.64 2.43 2.93
C ASP A 225 0.75 1.07 2.20
N VAL A 226 0.75 1.12 0.88
CA VAL A 226 1.18 0.04 -0.02
C VAL A 226 2.51 0.44 -0.60
N ARG A 227 3.52 -0.42 -0.47
CA ARG A 227 4.87 -0.16 -0.93
C ARG A 227 5.27 -1.11 -2.03
N VAL A 228 6.06 -0.58 -2.96
CA VAL A 228 6.54 -1.23 -4.16
C VAL A 228 8.04 -1.39 -4.04
N LEU A 229 8.53 -2.63 -4.14
CA LEU A 229 9.96 -2.89 -4.20
C LEU A 229 10.46 -2.60 -5.61
N MET A 230 11.13 -1.46 -5.78
CA MET A 230 11.67 -1.04 -7.07
C MET A 230 12.92 -1.86 -7.42
N THR A 231 13.82 -1.97 -6.44
CA THR A 231 15.04 -2.79 -6.49
C THR A 231 15.37 -3.27 -5.08
N ALA A 232 16.31 -4.21 -4.94
CA ALA A 232 16.86 -4.55 -3.63
C ALA A 232 17.33 -3.26 -2.93
N GLY A 233 16.92 -3.08 -1.67
CA GLY A 233 17.30 -1.88 -0.91
C GLY A 233 16.43 -0.64 -1.14
N ARG A 234 15.51 -0.66 -2.11
CA ARG A 234 14.75 0.52 -2.53
C ARG A 234 13.26 0.20 -2.70
N ALA A 235 12.46 0.71 -1.77
CA ALA A 235 11.01 0.65 -1.83
C ALA A 235 10.40 2.05 -1.85
N LEU A 236 9.32 2.23 -2.60
CA LEU A 236 8.55 3.46 -2.69
C LEU A 236 7.10 3.21 -2.28
N SER A 237 6.35 4.25 -1.89
CA SER A 237 4.89 4.14 -1.81
C SER A 237 4.30 3.87 -3.20
N LEU A 238 3.14 3.24 -3.28
CA LEU A 238 2.49 2.90 -4.55
C LEU A 238 2.27 4.14 -5.42
N ALA A 239 1.80 5.24 -4.81
CA ALA A 239 1.62 6.51 -5.53
C ALA A 239 2.94 7.07 -6.05
N ALA A 240 4.04 6.97 -5.29
CA ALA A 240 5.36 7.42 -5.73
C ALA A 240 5.95 6.53 -6.82
N ALA A 241 5.81 5.21 -6.70
CA ALA A 241 6.26 4.24 -7.69
C ALA A 241 5.54 4.44 -9.04
N LEU A 242 4.21 4.59 -9.04
CA LEU A 242 3.46 4.85 -10.26
C LEU A 242 3.84 6.17 -10.94
N ARG A 243 4.20 7.20 -10.17
CA ARG A 243 4.74 8.44 -10.75
C ARG A 243 6.12 8.24 -11.36
N GLU A 244 7.02 7.57 -10.65
CA GLU A 244 8.38 7.33 -11.13
C GLU A 244 8.37 6.47 -12.40
N LEU A 245 7.54 5.42 -12.43
CA LEU A 245 7.39 4.52 -13.58
C LEU A 245 6.60 5.16 -14.72
N SER A 246 5.69 6.09 -14.42
CA SER A 246 4.77 6.74 -15.38
C SER A 246 4.15 5.75 -16.39
N PRO A 247 3.55 4.63 -15.93
CA PRO A 247 3.09 3.59 -16.83
C PRO A 247 1.85 4.03 -17.61
N ARG A 248 1.71 3.53 -18.84
CA ARG A 248 0.49 3.71 -19.64
C ARG A 248 -0.65 2.83 -19.14
N TRP A 249 -0.29 1.72 -18.50
CA TRP A 249 -1.24 0.81 -17.89
C TRP A 249 -0.63 0.14 -16.67
N TRP A 250 -1.44 -0.09 -15.64
CA TRP A 250 -1.03 -0.90 -14.50
C TRP A 250 -2.17 -1.74 -13.97
N GLN A 251 -1.84 -2.85 -13.30
CA GLN A 251 -2.76 -3.70 -12.56
C GLN A 251 -2.22 -4.04 -11.18
N LEU A 252 -3.07 -3.89 -10.18
CA LEU A 252 -2.72 -4.06 -8.79
C LEU A 252 -3.37 -5.33 -8.24
N ASP A 253 -2.54 -6.26 -7.79
CA ASP A 253 -2.94 -7.49 -7.13
C ASP A 253 -2.38 -7.52 -5.72
N LEU A 254 -3.14 -6.93 -4.79
CA LEU A 254 -2.75 -6.91 -3.38
C LEU A 254 -2.89 -8.26 -2.70
N VAL A 255 -3.68 -9.19 -3.26
CA VAL A 255 -3.86 -10.55 -2.72
C VAL A 255 -2.58 -11.37 -2.92
N HIS A 256 -1.95 -11.23 -4.09
CA HIS A 256 -0.70 -11.91 -4.41
C HIS A 256 0.54 -11.03 -4.22
N GLY A 257 0.37 -9.78 -3.77
CA GLY A 257 1.47 -8.86 -3.48
C GLY A 257 2.26 -8.46 -4.73
N VAL A 258 1.58 -8.16 -5.84
CA VAL A 258 2.23 -7.80 -7.10
C VAL A 258 1.57 -6.60 -7.79
N LEU A 259 2.40 -5.72 -8.32
CA LEU A 259 2.03 -4.67 -9.27
C LEU A 259 2.55 -5.06 -10.64
N VAL A 260 1.69 -5.04 -11.65
CA VAL A 260 2.06 -5.24 -13.06
C VAL A 260 1.96 -3.90 -13.78
N VAL A 261 2.98 -3.51 -14.55
CA VAL A 261 2.99 -2.26 -15.32
C VAL A 261 3.39 -2.47 -16.78
N ARG A 262 2.88 -1.59 -17.66
CA ARG A 262 3.20 -1.50 -19.08
C ARG A 262 3.38 -0.05 -19.52
#